data_AF-A0A165DR02-F1
#
_entry.id   AF-A0A165DR02-F1
#
_cell.length_a   1.000
_cell.length_b   1.000
_cell.length_c   1.000
_cell.angle_alpha   90.00
_cell.angle_beta   90.00
_cell.angle_gamma   90.00
#
_symmetry.space_group_name_H-M   'P 1'
#
loop_
_entity.id
_entity.type
_entity.pdbx_description
1 polymer ?
#
loop_
_entity_poly.entity_id
_entity_poly.type
_entity_poly.pdbx_seq_one_letter_code
_entity_poly.pdbx_strand_id
1 'polypeptide(L)'
;MVPDDQTNLFQTNRRFCQPEAENNHGILFIQEAVVSDLRWLYGLKLVNKSDQDLFPYVFYFDPSEYSIELWYYPPSATKPPPLKADGSLEVGYGEHGNGASIKLSVPEGMHTDSGFIKVFVSTKYVDMQPIAQPSSLHDANPPSTYGRGAAMAFAGPVGADLDQASWNVSTYILTATTLM
;
A
#
# COMPACT_ATOMS: atom_id res chain seq x y z
N MET A 1 10.38 4.02 24.63
CA MET A 1 10.62 2.70 23.99
C MET A 1 9.28 1.99 23.92
N VAL A 2 8.75 1.81 22.70
CA VAL A 2 7.57 0.97 22.46
C VAL A 2 8.08 -0.48 22.40
N PRO A 3 7.49 -1.45 23.12
CA PRO A 3 7.92 -2.84 23.08
C PRO A 3 7.86 -3.42 21.67
N ASP A 4 8.89 -4.18 21.29
CA ASP A 4 9.16 -4.69 19.93
C ASP A 4 8.08 -5.66 19.36
N ASP A 5 7.18 -6.15 20.23
CA ASP A 5 6.10 -7.08 19.87
C ASP A 5 4.78 -6.36 19.50
N GLN A 6 4.69 -5.03 19.71
CA GLN A 6 3.53 -4.21 19.33
C GLN A 6 3.78 -3.32 18.11
N THR A 7 4.98 -3.36 17.53
CA THR A 7 5.39 -2.50 16.42
C THR A 7 5.10 -3.11 15.05
N ASN A 8 4.70 -4.38 14.99
CA ASN A 8 4.52 -5.11 13.74
C ASN A 8 3.06 -5.46 13.48
N LEU A 9 2.35 -4.52 12.87
CA LEU A 9 0.92 -4.63 12.56
C LEU A 9 0.55 -5.88 11.75
N PHE A 10 1.49 -6.43 10.98
CA PHE A 10 1.27 -7.59 10.10
C PHE A 10 2.18 -8.79 10.43
N GLN A 11 2.95 -8.78 11.52
CA GLN A 11 3.71 -9.96 11.95
C GLN A 11 3.25 -10.44 13.33
N THR A 12 2.37 -11.43 13.33
CA THR A 12 2.27 -12.39 14.43
C THR A 12 2.92 -13.71 14.01
N ASN A 13 3.98 -14.07 14.74
CA ASN A 13 4.68 -15.36 14.67
C ASN A 13 3.71 -16.54 14.80
N ARG A 14 3.48 -17.28 13.69
CA ARG A 14 3.47 -18.75 13.64
C ARG A 14 3.62 -19.17 12.17
N ARG A 15 4.78 -19.71 11.78
CA ARG A 15 5.00 -20.59 10.61
C ARG A 15 4.11 -20.37 9.36
N PHE A 16 4.15 -19.22 8.71
CA PHE A 16 3.49 -19.04 7.40
C PHE A 16 4.36 -18.30 6.39
N CYS A 17 5.61 -18.77 6.26
CA CYS A 17 6.44 -18.55 5.07
C CYS A 17 7.13 -19.88 4.72
N GLN A 18 6.31 -20.84 4.30
CA GLN A 18 6.69 -21.94 3.43
C GLN A 18 5.40 -22.37 2.74
N PRO A 19 5.27 -22.24 1.40
CA PRO A 19 4.37 -23.12 0.68
C PRO A 19 5.04 -24.50 0.65
N GLU A 20 5.05 -25.20 1.79
CA GLU A 20 5.28 -26.63 1.76
C GLU A 20 3.95 -27.30 1.43
N ALA A 21 3.90 -27.80 0.19
CA ALA A 21 2.90 -28.66 -0.40
C ALA A 21 1.54 -28.03 -0.72
N GLU A 22 1.30 -27.93 -2.03
CA GLU A 22 0.02 -28.13 -2.72
C GLU A 22 -1.15 -28.54 -1.80
N ASN A 23 -1.90 -27.57 -1.29
CA ASN A 23 -3.27 -27.79 -0.89
C ASN A 23 -4.18 -27.10 -1.91
N ASN A 24 -4.88 -27.96 -2.64
CA ASN A 24 -5.66 -27.74 -3.85
C ASN A 24 -6.94 -26.90 -3.65
N HIS A 25 -6.92 -25.96 -2.70
CA HIS A 25 -8.01 -25.04 -2.39
C HIS A 25 -7.39 -23.65 -2.23
N GLY A 26 -7.33 -22.90 -3.33
CA GLY A 26 -6.71 -21.57 -3.43
C GLY A 26 -7.38 -20.50 -2.57
N ILE A 27 -7.22 -20.61 -1.24
CA ILE A 27 -7.57 -19.56 -0.29
C ILE A 27 -6.42 -18.54 -0.31
N LEU A 28 -6.69 -17.37 -0.90
CA LEU A 28 -5.86 -16.19 -0.72
C LEU A 28 -5.97 -15.79 0.76
N PHE A 29 -4.91 -16.03 1.54
CA PHE A 29 -4.82 -15.48 2.90
C PHE A 29 -4.61 -13.97 2.80
N ILE A 30 -5.67 -13.19 2.95
CA ILE A 30 -5.56 -11.74 3.12
C ILE A 30 -5.13 -11.50 4.57
N GLN A 31 -4.03 -10.77 4.73
CA GLN A 31 -3.53 -10.38 6.06
C GLN A 31 -4.28 -9.14 6.55
N GLU A 32 -4.69 -9.17 7.81
CA GLU A 32 -5.45 -8.10 8.46
C GLU A 32 -4.69 -7.60 9.69
N ALA A 33 -4.71 -6.28 9.90
CA ALA A 33 -4.24 -5.63 11.11
C ALA A 33 -5.37 -4.80 11.72
N VAL A 34 -5.57 -4.93 13.04
CA VAL A 34 -6.53 -4.13 13.80
C VAL A 34 -5.79 -3.23 14.77
N VAL A 35 -6.00 -1.93 14.66
CA VAL A 35 -5.33 -0.89 15.44
C VAL A 35 -6.32 -0.17 16.33
N SER A 36 -6.09 -0.21 17.65
CA SER A 36 -6.99 0.40 18.64
C SER A 36 -6.44 1.67 19.29
N ASP A 37 -5.11 1.91 19.23
CA ASP A 37 -4.50 3.11 19.81
C ASP A 37 -4.29 4.22 18.75
N LEU A 38 -5.38 4.87 18.37
CA LEU A 38 -5.40 5.89 17.30
C LEU A 38 -4.68 7.20 17.66
N ARG A 39 -4.03 7.29 18.84
CA ARG A 39 -3.27 8.47 19.26
C ARG A 39 -1.90 8.54 18.59
N TRP A 40 -1.36 7.41 18.14
CA TRP A 40 -0.02 7.34 17.58
C TRP A 40 -0.01 7.48 16.07
N LEU A 41 1.16 7.88 15.57
CA LEU A 41 1.49 7.82 14.16
C LEU A 41 2.13 6.46 13.87
N TYR A 42 1.74 5.90 12.73
CA TYR A 42 2.16 4.59 12.27
C TYR A 42 3.00 4.70 11.00
N GLY A 43 3.63 3.59 10.67
CA GLY A 43 4.35 3.41 9.43
C GLY A 43 4.41 1.93 9.06
N LEU A 44 4.89 1.64 7.85
CA LEU A 44 4.96 0.29 7.31
C LEU A 44 6.41 -0.10 7.07
N LYS A 45 6.78 -1.31 7.49
CA LYS A 45 8.06 -1.92 7.11
C LYS A 45 7.82 -2.90 5.97
N LEU A 46 8.25 -2.53 4.76
CA LEU A 46 8.26 -3.46 3.64
C LEU A 46 9.50 -4.35 3.75
N VAL A 47 9.33 -5.66 3.64
CA VAL A 47 10.44 -6.62 3.69
C VAL A 47 10.46 -7.39 2.37
N ASN A 48 11.59 -7.33 1.68
CA ASN A 48 11.84 -8.10 0.47
C ASN A 48 12.57 -9.38 0.82
N LYS A 49 12.02 -10.52 0.40
CA LYS A 49 12.62 -11.85 0.56
C LYS A 49 13.00 -12.47 -0.78
N SER A 50 12.95 -11.69 -1.86
CA SER A 50 13.43 -12.11 -3.17
C SER A 50 14.91 -11.78 -3.34
N ASP A 51 15.48 -12.36 -4.38
CA ASP A 51 16.85 -12.13 -4.85
C ASP A 51 16.97 -10.92 -5.79
N GLN A 52 15.91 -10.10 -5.91
CA GLN A 52 15.85 -8.97 -6.85
C GLN A 52 15.56 -7.65 -6.11
N ASP A 53 16.22 -6.58 -6.56
CA ASP A 53 15.89 -5.22 -6.14
C ASP A 53 14.55 -4.78 -6.76
N LEU A 54 13.68 -4.16 -5.95
CA LEU A 54 12.31 -3.84 -6.34
C LEU A 54 11.99 -2.34 -6.18
N PHE A 55 11.12 -1.86 -7.07
CA PHE A 55 10.41 -0.59 -6.98
C PHE A 55 9.05 -0.87 -6.32
N PRO A 56 8.86 -0.52 -5.03
CA PRO A 56 7.59 -0.69 -4.34
C PRO A 56 6.69 0.54 -4.52
N TYR A 57 5.39 0.32 -4.60
CA TYR A 57 4.35 1.34 -4.61
C TYR A 57 3.32 0.94 -3.57
N VAL A 58 3.07 1.82 -2.60
CA VAL A 58 2.12 1.55 -1.52
C VAL A 58 0.93 2.48 -1.68
N PHE A 59 -0.23 1.89 -1.89
CA PHE A 59 -1.49 2.59 -1.99
C PHE A 59 -2.40 2.22 -0.83
N TYR A 60 -3.16 3.18 -0.35
CA TYR A 60 -4.26 2.97 0.58
C TYR A 60 -5.57 3.28 -0.12
N PHE A 61 -6.50 2.33 -0.06
CA PHE A 61 -7.83 2.43 -0.61
C PHE A 61 -8.78 2.65 0.55
N ASP A 62 -9.38 3.83 0.59
CA ASP A 62 -10.37 4.19 1.59
C ASP A 62 -11.77 3.95 1.00
N PRO A 63 -12.49 2.90 1.44
CA PRO A 63 -13.85 2.65 0.98
C PRO A 63 -14.87 3.64 1.58
N SER A 64 -14.54 4.31 2.68
CA SER A 64 -15.40 5.30 3.32
C SER A 64 -15.46 6.59 2.50
N GLU A 65 -14.35 6.99 1.87
CA GLU A 65 -14.25 8.19 1.01
C GLU A 65 -14.14 7.91 -0.50
N TYR A 66 -14.02 6.64 -0.87
CA TYR A 66 -13.69 6.17 -2.23
C TYR A 66 -12.41 6.81 -2.78
N SER A 67 -11.43 7.08 -1.91
CA SER A 67 -10.14 7.64 -2.29
C SER A 67 -9.11 6.53 -2.50
N ILE A 68 -8.10 6.83 -3.31
CA ILE A 68 -6.90 6.00 -3.48
C ILE A 68 -5.69 6.89 -3.21
N GLU A 69 -5.11 6.75 -2.04
CA GLU A 69 -3.95 7.51 -1.60
C GLU A 69 -2.65 6.79 -1.93
N LEU A 70 -1.63 7.56 -2.30
CA LEU A 70 -0.28 7.06 -2.56
C LEU A 70 0.59 7.29 -1.31
N TRP A 71 0.70 6.28 -0.45
CA TRP A 71 1.49 6.34 0.78
C TRP A 71 3.00 6.24 0.54
N TYR A 72 3.42 5.53 -0.52
CA TYR A 72 4.81 5.51 -0.95
C TYR A 72 4.93 5.42 -2.46
N TYR A 73 5.85 6.23 -3.00
CA TYR A 73 6.23 6.23 -4.41
C TYR A 73 7.76 6.24 -4.55
N PRO A 74 8.35 5.41 -5.42
CA PRO A 74 9.79 5.43 -5.65
C PRO A 74 10.25 6.80 -6.16
N PRO A 75 11.42 7.31 -5.72
CA PRO A 75 11.79 8.71 -5.92
C PRO A 75 12.04 9.10 -7.39
N SER A 76 12.57 8.19 -8.24
CA SER A 76 12.66 8.41 -9.68
C SER A 76 13.00 7.14 -10.45
N ALA A 77 12.71 7.16 -11.76
CA ALA A 77 13.11 6.11 -12.72
C ALA A 77 14.63 6.01 -12.93
N THR A 78 15.37 7.07 -12.59
CA THR A 78 16.83 7.16 -12.77
C THR A 78 17.62 6.71 -11.55
N LYS A 79 16.95 6.43 -10.43
CA LYS A 79 17.55 5.91 -9.21
C LYS A 79 17.42 4.39 -9.17
N PRO A 80 18.35 3.69 -8.50
CA PRO A 80 18.22 2.25 -8.31
C PRO A 80 16.96 1.92 -7.50
N PRO A 81 16.41 0.70 -7.61
CA PRO A 81 15.23 0.32 -6.85
C PRO A 81 15.51 0.43 -5.35
N PRO A 82 14.61 1.07 -4.57
CA PRO A 82 14.86 1.39 -3.17
C PRO A 82 14.69 0.19 -2.25
N LEU A 83 13.85 -0.80 -2.62
CA LEU A 83 13.64 -2.00 -1.81
C LEU A 83 14.62 -3.09 -2.26
N LYS A 84 15.73 -3.22 -1.55
CA LYS A 84 16.82 -4.13 -1.90
C LYS A 84 16.45 -5.60 -1.76
N ALA A 85 17.07 -6.46 -2.56
CA ALA A 85 17.05 -7.91 -2.35
C ALA A 85 17.42 -8.25 -0.91
N ASP A 86 16.67 -9.17 -0.29
CA ASP A 86 16.80 -9.53 1.14
C ASP A 86 16.78 -8.35 2.14
N GLY A 87 16.27 -7.20 1.71
CA GLY A 87 16.29 -5.94 2.45
C GLY A 87 14.94 -5.52 3.00
N SER A 88 14.91 -4.34 3.60
CA SER A 88 13.67 -3.69 4.03
C SER A 88 13.65 -2.20 3.73
N LEU A 89 12.45 -1.64 3.67
CA LEU A 89 12.21 -0.22 3.47
C LEU A 89 11.14 0.25 4.45
N GLU A 90 11.44 1.31 5.21
CA GLU A 90 10.48 1.99 6.07
C GLU A 90 9.64 3.01 5.26
N VAL A 91 8.33 3.03 5.51
CA VAL A 91 7.36 3.96 4.90
C VAL A 91 6.63 4.70 6.02
N GLY A 92 6.67 6.03 5.99
CA GLY A 92 6.02 6.87 7.00
C GLY A 92 6.76 6.97 8.35
N TYR A 93 7.96 6.38 8.47
CA TYR A 93 8.85 6.51 9.63
C TYR A 93 10.32 6.21 9.26
N GLY A 94 11.24 6.50 10.17
CA GLY A 94 12.67 6.23 9.99
C GLY A 94 13.41 7.31 9.19
N GLU A 95 14.74 7.21 9.17
CA GLU A 95 15.63 8.23 8.57
C GLU A 95 15.55 8.28 7.03
N HIS A 96 15.14 7.17 6.41
CA HIS A 96 14.96 7.02 4.96
C HIS A 96 13.49 6.96 4.54
N GLY A 97 12.56 7.13 5.49
CA GLY A 97 11.12 7.04 5.25
C GLY A 97 10.64 8.19 4.36
N ASN A 98 10.59 7.96 3.05
CA ASN A 98 9.84 8.85 2.17
C ASN A 98 8.35 8.69 2.50
N GLY A 99 7.65 9.82 2.64
CA GLY A 99 6.21 9.88 2.89
C GLY A 99 5.83 10.42 4.27
N ALA A 100 4.57 10.82 4.42
CA ALA A 100 4.02 11.26 5.69
C ALA A 100 3.76 10.05 6.61
N SER A 101 3.90 10.23 7.92
CA SER A 101 3.46 9.20 8.86
C SER A 101 1.96 8.94 8.76
N ILE A 102 1.57 7.69 8.93
CA ILE A 102 0.19 7.24 8.77
C ILE A 102 -0.57 7.55 10.06
N LYS A 103 -1.59 8.41 9.96
CA LYS A 103 -2.50 8.68 11.06
C LYS A 103 -3.83 7.99 10.78
N LEU A 104 -4.26 7.15 11.71
CA LEU A 104 -5.54 6.46 11.62
C LEU A 104 -6.60 7.25 12.38
N SER A 105 -7.80 7.25 11.84
CA SER A 105 -8.97 7.84 12.47
C SER A 105 -10.17 6.95 12.22
N VAL A 106 -11.19 7.09 13.06
CA VAL A 106 -12.50 6.49 12.84
C VAL A 106 -13.48 7.66 12.67
N PRO A 107 -14.35 7.66 11.66
CA PRO A 107 -15.35 8.71 11.46
C PRO A 107 -16.23 8.92 12.70
N GLU A 108 -16.72 10.15 12.88
CA GLU A 108 -17.61 10.46 14.01
C GLU A 108 -18.87 9.59 13.97
N GLY A 109 -19.24 9.03 15.13
CA GLY A 109 -20.37 8.12 15.25
C GLY A 109 -20.11 6.67 14.81
N MET A 110 -18.90 6.36 14.34
CA MET A 110 -18.48 4.99 14.01
C MET A 110 -17.56 4.42 15.11
N HIS A 111 -17.51 3.07 15.18
CA HIS A 111 -16.61 2.34 16.08
C HIS A 111 -15.40 1.74 15.36
N THR A 112 -15.49 1.63 14.04
CA THR A 112 -14.47 1.02 13.19
C THR A 112 -14.42 1.73 11.84
N ASP A 113 -13.23 1.82 11.28
CA ASP A 113 -12.99 2.24 9.90
C ASP A 113 -11.95 1.30 9.29
N SER A 114 -12.14 0.88 8.04
CA SER A 114 -11.28 -0.12 7.42
C SER A 114 -10.94 0.27 6.00
N GLY A 115 -9.67 0.13 5.64
CA GLY A 115 -9.19 0.31 4.29
C GLY A 115 -8.30 -0.82 3.83
N PHE A 116 -7.93 -0.77 2.55
CA PHE A 116 -7.06 -1.77 1.94
C PHE A 116 -5.72 -1.15 1.61
N ILE A 117 -4.65 -1.79 2.07
CA ILE A 117 -3.29 -1.45 1.62
C ILE A 117 -2.97 -2.35 0.44
N LYS A 118 -2.61 -1.74 -0.70
CA LYS A 118 -2.06 -2.46 -1.85
C LYS A 118 -0.59 -2.12 -2.01
N VAL A 119 0.24 -3.16 -2.01
CA VAL A 119 1.67 -3.05 -2.28
C VAL A 119 1.94 -3.65 -3.65
N PHE A 120 2.25 -2.80 -4.62
CA PHE A 120 2.74 -3.24 -5.92
C PHE A 120 4.26 -3.23 -5.89
N VAL A 121 4.89 -4.24 -6.47
CA VAL A 121 6.34 -4.28 -6.64
C VAL A 121 6.70 -4.65 -8.07
N SER A 122 7.81 -4.10 -8.53
CA SER A 122 8.35 -4.36 -9.86
C SER A 122 9.86 -4.30 -9.90
N THR A 123 10.45 -5.10 -10.78
CA THR A 123 11.89 -5.06 -11.09
C THR A 123 12.28 -3.86 -11.96
N LYS A 124 11.29 -3.19 -12.57
CA LYS A 124 11.46 -1.98 -13.39
C LYS A 124 10.57 -0.86 -12.89
N TYR A 125 11.08 0.37 -12.95
CA TYR A 125 10.27 1.54 -12.63
C TYR A 125 9.09 1.66 -13.58
N VAL A 126 7.91 1.90 -13.03
CA VAL A 126 6.71 2.31 -13.76
C VAL A 126 6.08 3.52 -13.08
N ASP A 127 5.56 4.42 -13.89
CA ASP A 127 4.80 5.53 -13.36
C ASP A 127 3.38 5.08 -12.97
N MET A 128 3.19 4.86 -11.68
CA MET A 128 1.89 4.49 -11.09
C MET A 128 1.15 5.67 -10.46
N GLN A 129 1.67 6.90 -10.56
CA GLN A 129 1.03 8.07 -9.97
C GLN A 129 -0.42 8.28 -10.46
N PRO A 130 -0.78 7.99 -11.73
CA PRO A 130 -2.16 8.12 -12.22
C PRO A 130 -3.19 7.21 -11.55
N ILE A 131 -2.77 6.22 -10.75
CA ILE A 131 -3.69 5.34 -10.00
C ILE A 131 -4.32 6.06 -8.81
N ALA A 132 -3.63 7.07 -8.25
CA ALA A 132 -4.13 7.83 -7.10
C ALA A 132 -5.40 8.61 -7.47
N GLN A 133 -6.39 8.59 -6.59
CA GLN A 133 -7.70 9.22 -6.79
C GLN A 133 -8.07 10.02 -5.54
N PRO A 134 -8.49 11.30 -5.69
CA PRO A 134 -9.00 12.07 -4.56
C PRO A 134 -10.34 11.51 -4.09
N SER A 135 -10.70 11.84 -2.85
CA SER A 135 -12.02 11.55 -2.27
C SER A 135 -13.15 12.03 -3.20
N SER A 136 -14.16 11.19 -3.39
CA SER A 136 -15.30 11.49 -4.26
C SER A 136 -16.49 12.10 -3.50
N LEU A 137 -16.41 12.21 -2.17
CA LEU A 137 -17.52 12.63 -1.30
C LEU A 137 -17.57 14.13 -0.97
N HIS A 138 -16.93 14.99 -1.77
CA HIS A 138 -17.08 16.45 -1.67
C HIS A 138 -18.22 16.98 -2.58
N ASP A 139 -19.27 17.53 -1.97
CA ASP A 139 -20.32 18.31 -2.66
C ASP A 139 -19.89 19.78 -2.95
N ALA A 140 -20.11 20.20 -4.20
CA ALA A 140 -20.34 21.58 -4.69
C ALA A 140 -19.31 22.70 -4.41
N ASN A 141 -18.24 22.76 -5.22
CA ASN A 141 -17.84 23.95 -6.00
C ASN A 141 -16.66 23.58 -6.91
N PRO A 142 -16.82 23.52 -8.26
CA PRO A 142 -15.66 23.39 -9.12
C PRO A 142 -14.86 24.70 -9.08
N PRO A 143 -13.55 24.69 -8.77
CA PRO A 143 -12.70 25.78 -9.22
C PRO A 143 -12.77 25.79 -10.74
N SER A 144 -13.31 26.86 -11.31
CA SER A 144 -13.18 27.12 -12.74
C SER A 144 -11.69 27.17 -13.09
N THR A 145 -11.17 26.12 -13.69
CA THR A 145 -9.95 26.21 -14.50
C THR A 145 -10.11 25.26 -15.69
N TYR A 146 -10.06 25.87 -16.86
CA TYR A 146 -10.16 25.25 -18.16
C TYR A 146 -9.21 24.05 -18.32
N GLY A 147 -9.72 22.96 -18.88
CA GLY A 147 -9.00 22.24 -19.91
C GLY A 147 -8.72 20.76 -19.65
N ARG A 148 -9.27 19.96 -20.59
CA ARG A 148 -8.83 18.63 -21.03
C ARG A 148 -9.29 17.42 -20.20
N GLY A 149 -10.47 16.95 -20.61
CA GLY A 149 -10.63 15.58 -21.11
C GLY A 149 -10.69 14.49 -20.05
N ALA A 150 -11.82 13.80 -19.98
CA ALA A 150 -11.83 12.42 -19.53
C ALA A 150 -10.84 11.65 -20.40
N ALA A 151 -9.65 11.36 -19.87
CA ALA A 151 -8.77 10.40 -20.50
C ALA A 151 -9.47 9.05 -20.37
N MET A 152 -10.11 8.59 -21.45
CA MET A 152 -10.42 7.18 -21.58
C MET A 152 -9.11 6.42 -21.42
N ALA A 153 -8.95 5.69 -20.32
CA ALA A 153 -7.89 4.72 -20.19
C ALA A 153 -8.19 3.60 -21.18
N PHE A 154 -7.58 3.66 -22.36
CA PHE A 154 -7.52 2.51 -23.25
C PHE A 154 -6.67 1.44 -22.55
N ALA A 155 -7.33 0.43 -21.99
CA ALA A 155 -6.67 -0.85 -21.75
C ALA A 155 -6.40 -1.47 -23.12
N GLY A 156 -5.26 -1.13 -23.72
CA GLY A 156 -4.77 -1.80 -24.91
C GLY A 156 -4.59 -3.30 -24.63
N PRO A 157 -4.53 -4.15 -25.68
CA PRO A 157 -4.28 -5.57 -25.48
C PRO A 157 -2.95 -5.74 -24.73
N VAL A 158 -2.92 -6.62 -23.72
CA VAL A 158 -1.68 -7.08 -23.09
C VAL A 158 -0.92 -7.87 -24.15
N GLY A 159 -0.10 -7.17 -24.94
CA GLY A 159 0.46 -7.66 -26.19
C GLY A 159 1.98 -7.55 -26.28
N ALA A 160 2.61 -8.71 -26.11
CA ALA A 160 3.66 -9.25 -26.98
C ALA A 160 5.06 -8.59 -27.08
N ASP A 161 5.38 -7.51 -26.36
CA ASP A 161 6.78 -7.02 -26.29
C ASP A 161 7.12 -6.45 -24.91
N LEU A 162 7.05 -7.32 -23.89
CA LEU A 162 7.48 -7.03 -22.53
C LEU A 162 8.87 -7.62 -22.34
N ASP A 163 9.89 -6.77 -22.27
CA ASP A 163 11.19 -7.14 -21.72
C ASP A 163 11.03 -7.57 -20.25
N GLN A 164 10.58 -8.81 -19.97
CA GLN A 164 10.56 -9.54 -18.69
C GLN A 164 10.40 -8.71 -17.39
N ALA A 165 9.57 -7.67 -17.37
CA ALA A 165 9.26 -6.98 -16.13
C ALA A 165 8.41 -7.92 -15.26
N SER A 166 8.95 -8.34 -14.12
CA SER A 166 8.22 -9.15 -13.16
C SER A 166 7.48 -8.24 -12.19
N TRP A 167 6.18 -8.47 -12.05
CA TRP A 167 5.28 -7.67 -11.21
C TRP A 167 4.56 -8.57 -10.21
N ASN A 168 4.37 -8.07 -8.98
CA ASN A 168 3.56 -8.72 -7.96
C ASN A 168 2.73 -7.67 -7.22
N VAL A 169 1.56 -8.07 -6.72
CA VAL A 169 0.70 -7.25 -5.87
C VAL A 169 0.30 -8.04 -4.63
N SER A 170 0.44 -7.41 -3.47
CA SER A 170 -0.07 -7.91 -2.19
C SER A 170 -1.15 -6.97 -1.66
N THR A 171 -2.19 -7.54 -1.06
CA THR A 171 -3.28 -6.77 -0.44
C THR A 171 -3.39 -7.12 1.05
N TYR A 172 -3.51 -6.08 1.87
CA TYR A 172 -3.69 -6.15 3.31
C TYR A 172 -4.93 -5.36 3.71
N ILE A 173 -5.57 -5.76 4.80
CA ILE A 173 -6.66 -5.00 5.43
C ILE A 173 -6.09 -4.29 6.64
N LEU A 174 -6.40 -3.00 6.77
CA LEU A 174 -6.08 -2.20 7.94
C LEU A 174 -7.37 -1.66 8.54
N THR A 175 -7.65 -2.03 9.78
CA THR A 175 -8.84 -1.61 10.52
C THR A 175 -8.44 -0.77 11.72
N ALA A 176 -8.93 0.46 11.77
CA ALA A 176 -8.89 1.31 12.95
C ALA A 176 -10.14 1.05 13.81
N THR A 177 -10.00 0.99 15.12
CA THR A 177 -11.13 0.82 16.05
C THR A 177 -10.97 1.64 17.31
N THR A 178 -12.07 2.12 17.89
CA THR A 178 -12.07 2.77 19.19
C THR A 178 -12.40 1.74 20.29
N LEU A 179 -11.63 1.71 21.38
CA LEU A 179 -11.96 0.90 22.54
C LEU A 179 -13.20 1.50 23.23
N MET A 180 -14.21 0.67 23.49
CA MET A 180 -15.36 1.04 24.34
C MET A 180 -14.96 1.15 25.81
#